data_AF-A0A2U1W1P2-F1
#
_entry.id   AF-A0A2U1W1P2-F1
#
_cell.length_a   1.000
_cell.length_b   1.000
_cell.length_c   1.000
_cell.angle_alpha   90.00
_cell.angle_beta   90.00
_cell.angle_gamma   90.00
#
_symmetry.space_group_name_H-M   'P 1'
#
loop_
_entity.id
_entity.type
_entity.pdbx_description
1 polymer ?
#
loop_
_entity_poly.entity_id
_entity_poly.type
_entity_poly.pdbx_seq_one_letter_code
_entity_poly.pdbx_strand_id
1 'polypeptide(L)'
;MLVRGLGEVGSAVAYWLFTAGCAVALHDEAPERVLRRGHSFADAAIEGFARLEGIGAHRLRDPAEIGESLFRAPTIPVLCMDADAALTAAPWRAVVDARPHDPGLPDGSVVLTSPMGGLFRTLLSIGAWVPRGKFVGMVGNALLWAPQDGVLTGLMRDGTRVERDMPLIEIGPPGACPFGIAPAPRRIAEDVLQGLPSPVGTGPPSRRSGRRPR
;
A
#
# COMPACT_ATOMS: atom_id res chain seq x y z
N MET A 1 0.56 14.84 -7.31
CA MET A 1 -0.55 14.55 -6.38
C MET A 1 0.02 13.86 -5.16
N LEU A 2 -0.55 14.10 -3.99
CA LEU A 2 -0.18 13.39 -2.78
C LEU A 2 -1.32 12.43 -2.41
N VAL A 3 -1.02 11.16 -2.20
CA VAL A 3 -1.97 10.19 -1.66
C VAL A 3 -1.56 9.89 -0.22
N ARG A 4 -2.46 10.15 0.73
CA ARG A 4 -2.23 9.81 2.14
C ARG A 4 -2.79 8.42 2.41
N GLY A 5 -2.00 7.58 3.07
CA GLY A 5 -2.33 6.20 3.43
C GLY A 5 -1.58 5.19 2.57
N LEU A 6 -0.81 4.32 3.21
CA LEU A 6 -0.07 3.24 2.55
C LEU A 6 -0.81 1.90 2.49
N GLY A 7 -2.02 1.82 3.05
CA GLY A 7 -2.88 0.64 2.99
C GLY A 7 -3.35 0.31 1.57
N GLU A 8 -4.23 -0.69 1.44
CA GLU A 8 -4.68 -1.18 0.13
C GLU A 8 -5.32 -0.11 -0.74
N VAL A 9 -6.21 0.72 -0.17
CA VAL A 9 -6.91 1.77 -0.92
C VAL A 9 -5.93 2.85 -1.40
N GLY A 10 -5.09 3.39 -0.51
CA GLY A 10 -4.12 4.41 -0.91
C GLY A 10 -3.12 3.89 -1.94
N SER A 11 -2.67 2.64 -1.78
CA SER A 11 -1.80 1.98 -2.75
C SER A 11 -2.46 1.80 -4.12
N ALA A 12 -3.72 1.38 -4.14
CA ALA A 12 -4.50 1.29 -5.38
C ALA A 12 -4.69 2.67 -6.01
N VAL A 13 -5.12 3.68 -5.26
CA VAL A 13 -5.26 5.05 -5.78
C VAL A 13 -3.96 5.55 -6.39
N ALA A 14 -2.83 5.41 -5.67
CA ALA A 14 -1.54 5.83 -6.18
C ALA A 14 -1.12 5.06 -7.44
N TYR A 15 -1.36 3.75 -7.50
CA TYR A 15 -1.11 2.94 -8.68
C TYR A 15 -1.89 3.45 -9.90
N TRP A 16 -3.22 3.66 -9.76
CA TRP A 16 -4.04 4.12 -10.88
C TRP A 16 -3.65 5.52 -11.35
N LEU A 17 -3.41 6.45 -10.42
CA LEU A 17 -2.91 7.79 -10.75
C LEU A 17 -1.58 7.72 -11.51
N PHE A 18 -0.65 6.88 -11.05
CA PHE A 18 0.64 6.69 -11.71
C PHE A 18 0.48 6.12 -13.12
N THR A 19 -0.32 5.07 -13.28
CA THR A 19 -0.57 4.45 -14.61
C THR A 19 -1.32 5.37 -15.58
N ALA A 20 -2.10 6.32 -15.05
CA ALA A 20 -2.70 7.40 -15.83
C ALA A 20 -1.72 8.54 -16.19
N GLY A 21 -0.44 8.42 -15.81
CA GLY A 21 0.61 9.40 -16.11
C GLY A 21 0.70 10.55 -15.11
N CYS A 22 0.02 10.48 -13.97
CA CYS A 22 0.13 11.51 -12.94
C CYS A 22 1.42 11.34 -12.13
N ALA A 23 2.15 12.44 -11.93
CA ALA A 23 3.19 12.51 -10.92
C ALA A 23 2.55 12.37 -9.53
N VAL A 24 2.84 11.27 -8.82
CA VAL A 24 2.19 10.91 -7.56
C VAL A 24 3.20 10.45 -6.52
N ALA A 25 2.98 10.84 -5.27
CA ALA A 25 3.68 10.31 -4.10
C ALA A 25 2.69 9.71 -3.11
N LEU A 26 3.12 8.68 -2.39
CA LEU A 26 2.41 8.12 -1.25
C LEU A 26 2.98 8.70 0.05
N HIS A 27 2.13 8.93 1.03
CA HIS A 27 2.53 9.44 2.34
C HIS A 27 1.84 8.68 3.46
N ASP A 28 2.61 8.37 4.50
CA ASP A 28 2.10 7.92 5.79
C ASP A 28 3.10 8.26 6.89
N GLU A 29 2.63 8.66 8.06
CA GLU A 29 3.49 9.04 9.19
C GLU A 29 3.98 7.82 9.97
N ALA A 30 3.09 6.84 10.13
CA ALA A 30 3.32 5.64 10.91
C ALA A 30 2.74 4.45 10.14
N PRO A 31 3.54 3.80 9.27
CA PRO A 31 3.14 2.60 8.54
C PRO A 31 3.08 1.39 9.51
N GLU A 32 2.33 1.50 10.59
CA GLU A 32 2.23 0.43 11.58
C GLU A 32 1.22 -0.62 11.13
N ARG A 33 1.70 -1.87 11.10
CA ARG A 33 0.91 -3.10 11.27
C ARG A 33 -0.09 -3.42 10.15
N VAL A 34 0.35 -3.33 8.91
CA VAL A 34 -0.42 -3.90 7.79
C VAL A 34 -0.29 -5.42 7.78
N LEU A 35 -1.42 -6.12 7.92
CA LEU A 35 -1.48 -7.57 7.80
C LEU A 35 -1.40 -8.01 6.33
N ARG A 36 -2.20 -7.40 5.45
CA ARG A 36 -2.31 -7.68 4.00
C ARG A 36 -1.21 -7.00 3.20
N ARG A 37 0.05 -7.31 3.54
CA ARG A 37 1.25 -6.67 2.96
C ARG A 37 1.41 -6.96 1.46
N GLY A 38 0.92 -8.10 0.98
CA GLY A 38 0.92 -8.44 -0.44
C GLY A 38 -0.02 -7.60 -1.33
N HIS A 39 -0.92 -6.81 -0.73
CA HIS A 39 -1.94 -6.02 -1.43
C HIS A 39 -1.68 -4.50 -1.41
N SER A 40 -0.55 -4.05 -0.85
CA SER A 40 -0.26 -2.63 -0.66
C SER A 40 1.23 -2.32 -0.80
N PHE A 41 1.56 -1.03 -0.96
CA PHE A 41 2.93 -0.55 -0.93
C PHE A 41 3.47 -0.33 0.49
N ALA A 42 2.74 -0.74 1.53
CA ALA A 42 3.12 -0.54 2.93
C ALA A 42 4.48 -1.16 3.29
N ASP A 43 4.91 -2.22 2.60
CA ASP A 43 6.26 -2.78 2.78
C ASP A 43 7.35 -1.77 2.39
N ALA A 44 7.12 -0.86 1.44
CA ALA A 44 8.12 0.14 1.04
C ALA A 44 8.52 1.05 2.19
N ALA A 45 7.59 1.34 3.11
CA ALA A 45 7.83 2.19 4.26
C ALA A 45 8.87 1.59 5.23
N ILE A 46 8.88 0.26 5.34
CA ILE A 46 9.69 -0.49 6.31
C ILE A 46 10.92 -1.09 5.63
N GLU A 47 10.73 -1.76 4.50
CA GLU A 47 11.77 -2.49 3.76
C GLU A 47 12.48 -1.60 2.74
N GLY A 48 11.99 -0.37 2.52
CA GLY A 48 12.53 0.59 1.56
C GLY A 48 11.98 0.44 0.14
N PHE A 49 11.38 -0.71 -0.18
CA PHE A 49 10.79 -0.98 -1.49
C PHE A 49 9.59 -1.94 -1.40
N ALA A 50 8.62 -1.77 -2.29
CA ALA A 50 7.54 -2.73 -2.53
C ALA A 50 7.17 -2.71 -4.02
N ARG A 51 6.46 -3.73 -4.50
CA ARG A 51 5.99 -3.81 -5.88
C ARG A 51 4.57 -4.36 -5.94
N LEU A 52 3.73 -3.73 -6.76
CA LEU A 52 2.39 -4.20 -7.10
C LEU A 52 2.24 -4.16 -8.61
N GLU A 53 1.82 -5.29 -9.21
CA GLU A 53 1.50 -5.40 -10.64
C GLU A 53 2.57 -4.77 -11.57
N GLY A 54 3.86 -4.92 -11.23
CA GLY A 54 4.99 -4.41 -12.01
C GLY A 54 5.45 -2.99 -11.65
N ILE A 55 4.64 -2.20 -10.94
CA ILE A 55 4.99 -0.85 -10.47
C ILE A 55 5.66 -0.92 -9.11
N GLY A 56 6.80 -0.26 -8.98
CA GLY A 56 7.54 -0.17 -7.72
C GLY A 56 7.06 1.00 -6.86
N ALA A 57 7.27 0.90 -5.55
CA ALA A 57 7.23 2.01 -4.63
C ALA A 57 8.51 2.01 -3.80
N HIS A 58 9.13 3.16 -3.60
CA HIS A 58 10.40 3.28 -2.87
C HIS A 58 10.32 4.36 -1.80
N ARG A 59 10.81 4.07 -0.61
CA ARG A 59 10.85 5.06 0.46
C ARG A 59 11.96 6.07 0.21
N LEU A 60 11.60 7.35 0.19
CA LEU A 60 12.56 8.44 0.17
C LEU A 60 13.16 8.63 1.56
N ARG A 61 14.47 8.87 1.57
CA ARG A 61 15.23 9.20 2.80
C ARG A 61 15.45 10.69 2.93
N ASP A 62 15.60 11.39 1.80
CA ASP A 62 15.80 12.83 1.74
C ASP A 62 14.58 13.49 1.08
N PRO A 63 13.85 14.38 1.79
CA PRO A 63 12.77 15.17 1.21
C PRO A 63 13.20 16.02 -0.01
N ALA A 64 14.48 16.38 -0.13
CA ALA A 64 14.97 17.13 -1.29
C ALA A 64 14.82 16.35 -2.61
N GLU A 65 14.77 15.01 -2.56
CA GLU A 65 14.62 14.14 -3.73
C GLU A 65 13.19 14.04 -4.26
N ILE A 66 12.20 14.61 -3.56
CA ILE A 66 10.77 14.48 -3.92
C ILE A 66 10.52 14.95 -5.36
N GLY A 67 11.06 16.12 -5.74
CA GLY A 67 10.82 16.71 -7.06
C GLY A 67 11.28 15.81 -8.21
N GLU A 68 12.49 15.26 -8.12
CA GLU A 68 13.05 14.35 -9.13
C GLU A 68 12.31 13.00 -9.12
N SER A 69 12.06 12.46 -7.94
CA SER A 69 11.49 11.12 -7.76
C SER A 69 10.05 11.00 -8.28
N LEU A 70 9.30 12.10 -8.30
CA LEU A 70 7.93 12.15 -8.84
C LEU A 70 7.84 11.80 -10.33
N PHE A 71 8.93 11.95 -11.08
CA PHE A 71 9.00 11.69 -12.52
C PHE A 71 9.85 10.45 -12.85
N ARG A 72 10.32 9.73 -11.84
CA ARG A 72 11.17 8.55 -12.00
C ARG A 72 10.32 7.30 -12.24
N ALA A 73 10.19 6.90 -13.50
CA ALA A 73 9.53 5.65 -13.84
C ALA A 73 10.44 4.41 -13.60
N PRO A 74 9.88 3.23 -13.28
CA PRO A 74 8.47 2.93 -12.99
C PRO A 74 8.20 2.87 -11.47
N THR A 75 8.52 3.93 -10.71
CA THR A 75 8.46 3.91 -9.25
C THR A 75 7.71 5.09 -8.62
N ILE A 76 6.88 4.81 -7.62
CA ILE A 76 6.18 5.80 -6.82
C ILE A 76 7.02 6.11 -5.56
N PRO A 77 7.38 7.38 -5.28
CA PRO A 77 8.04 7.73 -4.03
C PRO A 77 7.08 7.60 -2.82
N VAL A 78 7.59 7.06 -1.73
CA VAL A 78 6.91 6.92 -0.43
C VAL A 78 7.56 7.86 0.58
N LEU A 79 6.74 8.73 1.16
CA LEU A 79 7.12 9.76 2.13
C LEU A 79 6.73 9.28 3.53
N CYS A 80 7.73 8.96 4.35
CA CYS A 80 7.54 8.62 5.77
C CYS A 80 8.03 9.78 6.64
N MET A 81 7.18 10.79 6.78
CA MET A 81 7.48 12.05 7.47
C MET A 81 6.19 12.65 8.03
N ASP A 82 6.31 13.72 8.81
CA ASP A 82 5.18 14.49 9.34
C ASP A 82 4.18 14.93 8.24
N ALA A 83 2.89 15.03 8.60
CA ALA A 83 1.81 15.45 7.70
C ALA A 83 2.10 16.79 7.03
N ASP A 84 2.42 17.80 7.83
CA ASP A 84 2.53 19.19 7.38
C ASP A 84 3.79 19.35 6.53
N ALA A 85 4.86 18.64 6.90
CA ALA A 85 6.05 18.52 6.06
C ALA A 85 5.72 17.92 4.69
N ALA A 86 5.00 16.80 4.65
CA ALA A 86 4.64 16.16 3.37
C ALA A 86 3.72 17.06 2.51
N LEU A 87 2.75 17.73 3.12
CA LEU A 87 1.81 18.63 2.44
C LEU A 87 2.50 19.86 1.84
N THR A 88 3.61 20.31 2.42
CA THR A 88 4.36 21.49 1.96
C THR A 88 5.57 21.14 1.09
N ALA A 89 5.97 19.87 1.03
CA ALA A 89 7.18 19.43 0.33
C ALA A 89 7.16 19.59 -1.20
N ALA A 90 6.00 19.71 -1.81
CA ALA A 90 5.86 19.93 -3.26
C ALA A 90 4.57 20.68 -3.58
N PRO A 91 4.45 21.31 -4.76
CA PRO A 91 3.22 21.99 -5.18
C PRO A 91 2.14 20.99 -5.61
N TRP A 92 1.58 20.25 -4.65
CA TRP A 92 0.56 19.24 -4.91
C TRP A 92 -0.69 19.87 -5.54
N ARG A 93 -1.04 19.46 -6.76
CA ARG A 93 -2.28 19.88 -7.42
C ARG A 93 -3.54 19.36 -6.71
N ALA A 94 -3.42 18.22 -6.02
CA ALA A 94 -4.47 17.59 -5.25
C ALA A 94 -3.86 16.69 -4.18
N VAL A 95 -4.60 16.53 -3.08
CA VAL A 95 -4.33 15.56 -2.01
C VAL A 95 -5.52 14.61 -1.96
N VAL A 96 -5.25 13.31 -1.98
CA VAL A 96 -6.26 12.26 -1.80
C VAL A 96 -6.00 11.63 -0.44
N ASP A 97 -6.94 11.77 0.50
CA ASP A 97 -6.85 11.08 1.79
C ASP A 97 -7.51 9.70 1.68
N ALA A 98 -6.70 8.66 1.76
CA ALA A 98 -7.11 7.25 1.72
C ALA A 98 -6.71 6.51 3.02
N ARG A 99 -6.45 7.25 4.11
CA ARG A 99 -6.15 6.70 5.43
C ARG A 99 -7.43 6.28 6.17
N PRO A 100 -7.24 5.38 7.14
CA PRO A 100 -7.47 3.96 6.97
C PRO A 100 -8.90 3.69 6.50
N HIS A 101 -9.01 3.07 5.32
CA HIS A 101 -10.22 2.38 4.92
C HIS A 101 -9.99 0.89 5.15
N ASP A 102 -10.70 0.29 6.11
CA ASP A 102 -10.74 -1.16 6.27
C ASP A 102 -11.68 -1.72 5.20
N PRO A 103 -11.18 -2.41 4.15
CA PRO A 103 -12.05 -3.00 3.14
C PRO A 103 -12.87 -4.18 3.70
N GLY A 104 -12.67 -4.55 4.96
CA GLY A 104 -13.21 -5.73 5.58
C GLY A 104 -12.40 -6.97 5.24
N LEU A 105 -12.74 -8.06 5.91
CA LEU A 105 -12.15 -9.37 5.66
C LEU A 105 -12.79 -9.99 4.40
N PRO A 106 -12.02 -10.49 3.42
CA PRO A 106 -12.60 -11.15 2.25
C PRO A 106 -13.41 -12.39 2.64
N ASP A 107 -14.51 -12.64 1.94
CA ASP A 107 -15.40 -13.78 2.17
C ASP A 107 -14.62 -15.11 2.25
N GLY A 108 -14.92 -15.90 3.28
CA GLY A 108 -14.28 -17.20 3.53
C GLY A 108 -12.86 -17.13 4.09
N SER A 109 -12.34 -15.93 4.37
CA SER A 109 -11.07 -15.78 5.07
C SER A 109 -11.27 -15.81 6.58
N VAL A 110 -10.26 -16.29 7.31
CA VAL A 110 -10.22 -16.29 8.77
C VAL A 110 -8.95 -15.59 9.25
N VAL A 111 -9.10 -14.76 10.27
CA VAL A 111 -7.99 -14.08 10.94
C VAL A 111 -7.68 -14.78 12.26
N LEU A 112 -6.43 -15.19 12.42
CA LEU A 112 -5.90 -15.57 13.73
C LEU A 112 -5.40 -14.30 14.41
N THR A 113 -5.92 -14.06 15.61
CA THR A 113 -5.47 -12.99 16.49
C THR A 113 -4.52 -13.52 17.55
N SER A 114 -3.75 -12.61 18.15
CA SER A 114 -2.81 -12.94 19.19
C SER A 114 -3.52 -13.35 20.48
N PRO A 115 -3.28 -14.55 21.01
CA PRO A 115 -3.91 -14.98 22.27
C PRO A 115 -3.31 -14.28 23.50
N MET A 116 -2.21 -13.54 23.36
CA MET A 116 -1.52 -12.85 24.45
C MET A 116 -0.59 -11.75 23.94
N GLY A 117 -0.05 -10.93 24.84
CA GLY A 117 1.06 -10.05 24.50
C GLY A 117 2.37 -10.82 24.38
N GLY A 118 3.20 -10.51 23.39
CA GLY A 118 4.48 -11.18 23.20
C GLY A 118 5.16 -10.90 21.87
N LEU A 119 6.24 -11.64 21.61
CA LEU A 119 6.92 -11.61 20.32
C LEU A 119 6.25 -12.62 19.39
N PHE A 120 5.72 -12.17 18.25
CA PHE A 120 5.20 -13.05 17.22
C PHE A 120 6.34 -13.68 16.43
N ARG A 121 6.34 -15.00 16.29
CA ARG A 121 7.32 -15.75 15.48
C ARG A 121 6.63 -16.68 14.49
N THR A 122 7.13 -16.69 13.25
CA THR A 122 6.66 -17.58 12.18
C THR A 122 7.75 -17.83 11.16
N LEU A 123 7.70 -18.99 10.50
CA LEU A 123 8.57 -19.32 9.36
C LEU A 123 7.80 -19.29 8.03
N LEU A 124 6.52 -18.91 8.06
CA LEU A 124 5.68 -18.86 6.88
C LEU A 124 5.84 -17.53 6.15
N SER A 125 5.38 -17.48 4.91
CA SER A 125 5.33 -16.29 4.09
C SER A 125 3.93 -16.13 3.49
N ILE A 126 3.56 -14.90 3.13
CA ILE A 126 2.34 -14.65 2.36
C ILE A 126 2.38 -15.49 1.09
N GLY A 127 1.24 -16.08 0.73
CA GLY A 127 1.08 -17.05 -0.35
C GLY A 127 1.38 -18.50 0.02
N ALA A 128 1.81 -18.80 1.24
CA ALA A 128 1.99 -20.17 1.68
C ALA A 128 0.65 -20.91 1.82
N TRP A 129 0.59 -22.13 1.31
CA TRP A 129 -0.49 -23.06 1.58
C TRP A 129 -0.37 -23.70 2.97
N VAL A 130 -1.49 -23.80 3.68
CA VAL A 130 -1.58 -24.46 4.99
C VAL A 130 -2.84 -25.33 5.07
N PRO A 131 -2.72 -26.63 5.44
CA PRO A 131 -3.87 -27.41 5.88
C PRO A 131 -4.27 -27.06 7.31
N ARG A 132 -5.53 -27.30 7.66
CA ARG A 132 -6.10 -27.20 8.99
C ARG A 132 -5.27 -28.02 9.98
N GLY A 133 -5.04 -27.46 11.16
CA GLY A 133 -4.22 -28.07 12.21
C GLY A 133 -2.71 -27.95 11.98
N LYS A 134 -2.25 -27.34 10.87
CA LYS A 134 -0.82 -27.02 10.70
C LYS A 134 -0.38 -25.94 11.69
N PHE A 135 0.84 -26.09 12.22
CA PHE A 135 1.50 -25.04 12.99
C PHE A 135 1.82 -23.84 12.09
N VAL A 136 1.37 -22.64 12.49
CA VAL A 136 1.54 -21.41 11.69
C VAL A 136 2.38 -20.32 12.37
N GLY A 137 2.71 -20.51 13.64
CA GLY A 137 3.57 -19.60 14.39
C GLY A 137 3.31 -19.67 15.89
N MET A 138 3.92 -18.74 16.63
CA MET A 138 3.73 -18.62 18.07
C MET A 138 3.80 -17.17 18.53
N VAL A 139 3.20 -16.89 19.69
CA VAL A 139 3.38 -15.62 20.41
C VAL A 139 3.85 -15.93 21.82
N GLY A 140 5.08 -15.56 22.14
CA GLY A 140 5.68 -15.99 23.41
C GLY A 140 5.73 -17.53 23.48
N ASN A 141 4.96 -18.12 24.40
CA ASN A 141 4.82 -19.57 24.56
C ASN A 141 3.51 -20.14 23.99
N ALA A 142 2.62 -19.30 23.45
CA ALA A 142 1.35 -19.73 22.86
C ALA A 142 1.56 -20.15 21.39
N LEU A 143 1.21 -21.41 21.07
CA LEU A 143 1.27 -21.95 19.71
C LEU A 143 0.01 -21.58 18.92
N LEU A 144 0.18 -21.27 17.64
CA LEU A 144 -0.90 -20.95 16.71
C LEU A 144 -1.05 -22.07 15.67
N TRP A 145 -2.30 -22.46 15.44
CA TRP A 145 -2.67 -23.55 14.55
C TRP A 145 -3.67 -23.08 13.51
N ALA A 146 -3.52 -23.50 12.25
CA ALA A 146 -4.43 -23.13 11.18
C ALA A 146 -5.86 -23.65 11.47
N PRO A 147 -6.88 -22.78 11.57
CA PRO A 147 -8.27 -23.17 11.81
C PRO A 147 -8.95 -23.75 10.56
N GLN A 148 -8.42 -23.46 9.36
CA GLN A 148 -8.92 -23.91 8.08
C GLN A 148 -7.80 -24.26 7.10
N ASP A 149 -8.14 -25.03 6.07
CA ASP A 149 -7.30 -25.16 4.88
C ASP A 149 -7.31 -23.85 4.10
N GLY A 150 -6.17 -23.41 3.59
CA GLY A 150 -6.13 -22.16 2.83
C GLY A 150 -4.76 -21.63 2.49
N VAL A 151 -4.77 -20.39 1.99
CA VAL A 151 -3.57 -19.64 1.60
C VAL A 151 -3.40 -18.48 2.57
N LEU A 152 -2.18 -18.24 3.06
CA LEU A 152 -1.90 -17.04 3.85
C LEU A 152 -1.98 -15.79 2.96
N THR A 153 -2.99 -14.96 3.14
CA THR A 153 -3.21 -13.72 2.37
C THR A 153 -2.78 -12.47 3.14
N GLY A 154 -2.63 -12.60 4.46
CA GLY A 154 -2.09 -11.56 5.33
C GLY A 154 -1.21 -12.17 6.41
N LEU A 155 -0.09 -11.52 6.70
CA LEU A 155 0.89 -12.01 7.66
C LEU A 155 1.64 -10.84 8.31
N MET A 156 1.50 -10.75 9.64
CA MET A 156 2.30 -9.86 10.46
C MET A 156 3.78 -10.22 10.32
N ARG A 157 4.68 -9.23 10.38
CA ARG A 157 6.12 -9.51 10.25
C ARG A 157 6.61 -10.39 11.41
N ASP A 158 7.48 -11.35 11.09
CA ASP A 158 8.22 -12.12 12.10
C ASP A 158 9.00 -11.17 13.03
N GLY A 159 9.01 -11.47 14.31
CA GLY A 159 9.67 -10.65 15.32
C GLY A 159 8.90 -9.38 15.72
N THR A 160 7.66 -9.19 15.25
CA THR A 160 6.83 -8.06 15.69
C THR A 160 6.37 -8.27 17.13
N ARG A 161 6.47 -7.25 17.98
CA ARG A 161 5.86 -7.25 19.32
C ARG A 161 4.37 -6.93 19.19
N VAL A 162 3.54 -7.83 19.69
CA VAL A 162 2.08 -7.80 19.56
C VAL A 162 1.42 -7.81 20.94
N GLU A 163 0.21 -7.27 21.00
CA GLU A 163 -0.66 -7.35 22.17
C GLU A 163 -1.74 -8.41 21.93
N ARG A 164 -2.48 -8.75 22.98
CA ARG A 164 -3.65 -9.63 22.87
C ARG A 164 -4.63 -9.06 21.83
N ASP A 165 -5.30 -9.97 21.12
CA ASP A 165 -6.32 -9.69 20.11
C ASP A 165 -5.82 -8.98 18.84
N MET A 166 -4.53 -8.64 18.74
CA MET A 166 -3.96 -8.12 17.50
C MET A 166 -4.01 -9.17 16.38
N PRO A 167 -4.46 -8.82 15.17
CA PRO A 167 -4.39 -9.70 13.99
C PRO A 167 -2.95 -10.11 13.66
N LEU A 168 -2.74 -11.41 13.39
CA LEU A 168 -1.40 -11.95 13.11
C LEU A 168 -1.31 -12.62 11.75
N ILE A 169 -2.33 -13.41 11.40
CA ILE A 169 -2.34 -14.23 10.19
C ILE A 169 -3.75 -14.20 9.63
N GLU A 170 -3.89 -13.86 8.36
CA GLU A 170 -5.10 -14.04 7.58
C GLU A 170 -4.91 -15.25 6.67
N ILE A 171 -5.85 -16.19 6.76
CA ILE A 171 -5.89 -17.37 5.90
C ILE A 171 -7.14 -17.25 5.04
N GLY A 172 -6.93 -16.97 3.75
CA GLY A 172 -7.98 -16.98 2.75
C GLY A 172 -8.38 -18.41 2.35
N PRO A 173 -9.52 -18.57 1.64
CA PRO A 173 -9.95 -19.86 1.12
C PRO A 173 -8.96 -20.40 0.06
N PRO A 174 -9.07 -21.68 -0.30
CA PRO A 174 -8.29 -22.24 -1.40
C PRO A 174 -8.48 -21.46 -2.70
N GLY A 175 -7.38 -21.09 -3.35
CA GLY A 175 -7.38 -20.27 -4.57
C GLY A 175 -7.44 -18.76 -4.34
N ALA A 176 -7.46 -18.29 -3.08
CA ALA A 176 -7.34 -16.85 -2.79
C ALA A 176 -6.04 -16.28 -3.37
N CYS A 177 -6.13 -15.07 -3.95
CA CYS A 177 -4.97 -14.35 -4.47
C CYS A 177 -4.34 -13.53 -3.34
N PRO A 178 -3.12 -13.85 -2.90
CA PRO A 178 -2.48 -13.19 -1.75
C PRO A 178 -1.67 -11.94 -2.13
N PHE A 179 -1.61 -11.64 -3.44
CA PHE A 179 -0.82 -10.54 -4.00
C PHE A 179 -1.63 -9.74 -5.02
N GLY A 180 -1.16 -8.52 -5.29
CA GLY A 180 -1.74 -7.63 -6.30
C GLY A 180 -2.84 -6.77 -5.71
N ILE A 181 -3.57 -6.05 -6.57
CA ILE A 181 -4.53 -5.07 -6.07
C ILE A 181 -5.92 -5.73 -5.94
N ALA A 182 -6.46 -5.73 -4.72
CA ALA A 182 -7.73 -6.37 -4.43
C ALA A 182 -8.91 -5.67 -5.16
N PRO A 183 -10.00 -6.39 -5.49
CA PRO A 183 -11.11 -5.85 -6.28
C PRO A 183 -11.76 -4.59 -5.71
N ALA A 184 -11.99 -4.53 -4.40
CA ALA A 184 -12.62 -3.37 -3.76
C ALA A 184 -11.73 -2.11 -3.82
N PRO A 185 -10.45 -2.15 -3.39
CA PRO A 185 -9.50 -1.05 -3.61
C PRO A 185 -9.34 -0.62 -5.07
N ARG A 186 -9.31 -1.58 -6.01
CA ARG A 186 -9.26 -1.29 -7.47
C ARG A 186 -10.45 -0.43 -7.89
N ARG A 187 -11.67 -0.81 -7.51
CA ARG A 187 -12.88 -0.06 -7.85
C ARG A 187 -12.87 1.35 -7.26
N ILE A 188 -12.46 1.50 -5.99
CA ILE A 188 -12.33 2.82 -5.35
C ILE A 188 -11.31 3.69 -6.11
N ALA A 189 -10.17 3.12 -6.50
CA ALA A 189 -9.13 3.83 -7.24
C ALA A 189 -9.60 4.30 -8.63
N GLU A 190 -10.36 3.47 -9.33
CA GLU A 190 -10.99 3.82 -10.61
C GLU A 190 -11.98 4.97 -10.47
N ASP A 191 -12.83 4.93 -9.44
CA ASP A 191 -13.81 6.00 -9.15
C ASP A 191 -13.10 7.32 -8.80
N VAL A 192 -12.04 7.28 -7.99
CA VAL A 192 -11.22 8.45 -7.67
C VAL A 192 -10.60 9.04 -8.93
N LEU A 193 -10.04 8.21 -9.82
CA LEU A 193 -9.43 8.67 -11.06
C LEU A 193 -10.46 9.36 -11.97
N GLN A 194 -11.68 8.83 -12.07
CA GLN A 194 -12.77 9.42 -12.85
C GLN A 194 -13.28 10.75 -12.27
N GLY A 195 -13.22 10.92 -10.94
CA GLY A 195 -13.64 12.14 -10.25
C GLY A 195 -12.65 13.29 -10.33
N LEU A 196 -11.41 13.05 -10.78
CA LEU A 196 -10.40 14.09 -10.88
C LEU A 196 -10.63 14.99 -12.10
N PRO A 197 -10.42 16.31 -11.96
CA PRO A 197 -10.54 17.21 -13.10
C PRO A 197 -9.49 16.85 -14.16
N SER A 198 -9.91 16.74 -15.42
CA SER A 198 -9.03 16.44 -16.55
C SER A 198 -7.75 17.28 -16.49
N PRO A 199 -6.58 16.70 -16.84
CA PRO A 199 -5.35 17.46 -16.89
C PRO A 199 -5.56 18.64 -17.85
N VAL A 200 -5.47 19.86 -17.33
CA VAL A 200 -5.46 21.07 -18.15
C VAL A 200 -4.23 20.92 -19.05
N GLY A 201 -4.48 20.83 -20.36
CA GLY A 201 -3.52 20.31 -21.33
C GLY A 201 -2.13 20.94 -21.21
N THR A 202 -1.11 20.11 -21.09
CA THR A 202 0.25 20.45 -21.53
C THR A 202 0.31 20.31 -23.04
N GLY A 203 -0.42 21.17 -23.75
CA GLY A 203 -0.09 21.46 -25.15
C GLY A 203 1.22 22.26 -25.16
N PRO A 204 2.15 22.01 -26.10
CA PRO A 204 3.32 22.87 -26.25
C PRO A 204 2.84 24.32 -26.47
N PRO A 205 3.54 25.34 -25.94
CA PRO A 205 3.15 26.72 -26.13
C PRO A 205 2.99 26.99 -27.62
N SER A 206 1.78 27.37 -28.03
CA SER A 206 1.52 27.76 -29.41
C SER A 206 2.46 28.91 -29.73
N ARG A 207 3.32 28.70 -30.74
CA ARG A 207 4.18 29.76 -31.26
C ARG A 207 3.27 30.90 -31.71
N ARG A 208 3.23 31.99 -30.95
CA ARG A 208 2.68 33.25 -31.42
C ARG A 208 3.48 33.64 -32.66
N SER A 209 2.88 33.47 -33.83
CA SER A 209 3.40 34.01 -35.08
C SER A 209 3.36 35.54 -34.97
N GLY A 210 4.52 36.13 -34.74
CA GLY A 210 4.71 37.58 -34.78
C GLY A 210 4.30 38.09 -36.16
N ARG A 211 3.22 38.86 -36.20
CA ARG A 211 2.80 39.65 -37.35
C ARG A 211 3.86 40.75 -37.53
N ARG A 212 4.69 40.67 -38.58
CA ARG A 212 5.55 41.79 -39.00
C ARG A 212 4.64 42.88 -39.61
N PRO A 213 4.79 44.16 -39.23
CA PRO A 213 4.10 45.23 -39.91
C PRO A 213 4.74 45.47 -41.29
N ARG A 214 3.89 45.75 -42.28
CA ARG A 214 4.28 46.45 -43.52
C ARG A 214 3.85 47.89 -43.39
#